data_AF-A0A954SQ18-F1
#
_entry.id   AF-A0A954SQ18-F1
#
_cell.length_a   1.000
_cell.length_b   1.000
_cell.length_c   1.000
_cell.angle_alpha   90.00
_cell.angle_beta   90.00
_cell.angle_gamma   90.00
#
_symmetry.space_group_name_H-M   'P 1'
#
loop_
_entity.id
_entity.type
_entity.pdbx_description
1 polymer ?
#
loop_
_entity_poly.entity_id
_entity_poly.type
_entity_poly.pdbx_seq_one_letter_code
_entity_poly.pdbx_strand_id
1 'polypeptide(L)'
;KLNFEKQSAFLDAWVANFIRHYGNLDEAQTKRINRVLEVQKEKLNDLLVKDRAWGGDEKLGIVGDIEIYKGMLDKYNQRLKSSKIEFEREHLEKSWSDIQEKYKQLTGPVDEITTELQTEARKLLSFDQLRKGSLPQLPRKITSIDMQSMWALTILGGLLILGLFTRLSALGAAGLIFLFYLAMPPWPGVPEAPGPEHSLIVNKNLVEVLALLAIAALPTGRWLGLDAWIHRFILRGKSV
;
A
#
# COMPACT_ATOMS: atom_id res chain seq x y z
N LYS A 1 -1.28 7.14 12.19
CA LYS A 1 -1.12 7.64 13.58
C LYS A 1 -0.25 6.64 14.31
N LEU A 2 0.93 7.06 14.76
CA LEU A 2 1.78 6.25 15.65
C LEU A 2 0.95 5.93 16.90
N ASN A 3 0.67 4.66 17.15
CA ASN A 3 -0.15 4.21 18.27
C ASN A 3 0.55 2.97 18.84
N PHE A 4 0.92 3.05 20.11
CA PHE A 4 1.62 2.00 20.84
C PHE A 4 0.89 0.68 20.82
N GLU A 5 -0.40 0.69 21.16
CA GLU A 5 -1.22 -0.52 21.23
C GLU A 5 -1.27 -1.21 19.87
N LYS A 6 -1.39 -0.41 18.79
CA LYS A 6 -1.37 -0.96 17.43
C LYS A 6 -0.02 -1.55 17.07
N GLN A 7 1.09 -0.96 17.51
CA GLN A 7 2.41 -1.50 17.23
C GLN A 7 2.72 -2.74 18.09
N SER A 8 2.43 -2.70 19.39
CA SER A 8 2.56 -3.86 20.28
C SER A 8 1.72 -5.04 19.78
N ALA A 9 0.45 -4.80 19.42
CA ALA A 9 -0.42 -5.81 18.82
C ALA A 9 0.10 -6.32 17.46
N PHE A 10 0.77 -5.47 16.68
CA PHE A 10 1.43 -5.90 15.44
C PHE A 10 2.61 -6.83 15.73
N LEU A 11 3.46 -6.52 16.70
CA LEU A 11 4.57 -7.39 17.11
C LEU A 11 4.04 -8.74 17.61
N ASP A 12 2.97 -8.74 18.42
CA ASP A 12 2.29 -9.95 18.89
C ASP A 12 1.76 -10.79 17.72
N ALA A 13 1.02 -10.17 16.81
CA ALA A 13 0.47 -10.85 15.63
C ALA A 13 1.58 -11.40 14.73
N TRP A 14 2.69 -10.67 14.61
CA TRP A 14 3.85 -11.06 13.83
C TRP A 14 4.52 -12.30 14.45
N VAL A 15 4.79 -12.30 15.76
CA VAL A 15 5.37 -13.46 16.46
C VAL A 15 4.44 -14.67 16.41
N ALA A 16 3.13 -14.47 16.59
CA ALA A 16 2.15 -15.55 16.46
C ALA A 16 2.17 -16.17 15.06
N ASN A 17 2.26 -15.35 14.01
CA ASN A 17 2.38 -15.83 12.63
C ASN A 17 3.73 -16.51 12.38
N PHE A 18 4.81 -15.99 12.98
CA PHE A 18 6.14 -16.58 12.92
C PHE A 18 6.14 -18.01 13.48
N ILE A 19 5.59 -18.19 14.68
CA ILE A 19 5.49 -19.48 15.35
C ILE A 19 4.65 -20.44 14.50
N ARG A 20 3.50 -19.97 13.99
CA ARG A 20 2.60 -20.78 13.15
C ARG A 20 3.25 -21.24 11.86
N HIS A 21 3.97 -20.36 11.15
CA HIS A 21 4.57 -20.67 9.85
C HIS A 21 5.71 -21.69 9.99
N TYR A 22 6.61 -21.48 10.96
CA TYR A 22 7.73 -22.39 11.16
C TYR A 22 7.34 -23.67 11.92
N GLY A 23 6.22 -23.66 12.67
CA GLY A 23 5.38 -24.82 13.04
C GLY A 23 5.99 -25.89 13.95
N ASN A 24 7.31 -25.92 14.11
CA ASN A 24 8.08 -26.89 14.90
C ASN A 24 9.10 -26.16 15.78
N LEU A 25 8.74 -25.02 16.37
CA LEU A 25 9.63 -24.35 17.32
C LEU A 25 9.64 -25.15 18.63
N ASP A 26 10.82 -25.53 19.07
CA ASP A 26 11.01 -26.20 20.36
C ASP A 26 10.61 -25.27 21.53
N GLU A 27 10.35 -25.83 22.70
CA GLU A 27 9.96 -25.07 23.89
C GLU A 27 10.99 -23.99 24.22
N ALA A 28 12.28 -24.31 24.06
CA ALA A 28 13.38 -23.37 24.22
C ALA A 28 13.34 -22.23 23.18
N GLN A 29 13.02 -22.51 21.92
CA GLN A 29 12.92 -21.48 20.86
C GLN A 29 11.74 -20.55 21.12
N THR A 30 10.58 -21.12 21.50
CA THR A 30 9.36 -20.36 21.82
C THR A 30 9.56 -19.46 23.04
N LYS A 31 10.24 -19.96 24.08
CA LYS A 31 10.58 -19.14 25.26
C LYS A 31 11.55 -18.01 24.93
N ARG A 32 12.52 -18.26 24.04
CA ARG A 32 13.48 -17.25 23.58
C ARG A 32 12.80 -16.16 22.75
N ILE A 33 11.96 -16.52 21.78
CA ILE A 33 11.29 -15.50 20.94
C ILE A 33 10.32 -14.65 21.76
N ASN A 34 9.61 -15.24 22.73
CA ASN A 34 8.75 -14.47 23.63
C ASN A 34 9.56 -13.52 24.52
N ARG A 35 10.75 -13.92 24.99
CA ARG A 35 11.64 -13.01 25.71
C ARG A 35 12.09 -11.84 24.83
N VAL A 36 12.47 -12.11 23.59
CA VAL A 36 12.86 -11.05 22.64
C VAL A 36 11.67 -10.11 22.38
N LEU A 37 10.46 -10.65 22.20
CA LEU A 37 9.24 -9.87 22.03
C LEU A 37 9.01 -8.90 23.20
N GLU A 38 9.10 -9.38 24.44
CA GLU A 38 8.91 -8.53 25.62
C GLU A 38 9.98 -7.43 25.73
N VAL A 39 11.25 -7.75 25.44
CA VAL A 39 12.33 -6.73 25.38
C VAL A 39 12.04 -5.67 24.31
N GLN A 40 11.52 -6.07 23.15
CA GLN A 40 11.21 -5.13 22.07
C GLN A 40 9.97 -4.27 22.38
N LYS A 41 8.98 -4.82 23.10
CA LYS A 41 7.84 -4.05 23.64
C LYS A 41 8.30 -3.04 24.69
N GLU A 42 9.23 -3.42 25.55
CA GLU A 42 9.82 -2.52 26.54
C GLU A 42 10.57 -1.37 25.87
N LYS A 43 11.45 -1.66 24.90
CA LYS A 43 12.11 -0.64 24.07
C LYS A 43 11.11 0.30 23.40
N LEU A 44 10.01 -0.25 22.86
CA LEU A 44 8.96 0.55 22.22
C LEU A 44 8.25 1.46 23.24
N ASN A 45 7.99 0.96 24.45
CA ASN A 45 7.40 1.75 25.53
C ASN A 45 8.36 2.87 25.98
N ASP A 46 9.65 2.57 26.13
CA ASP A 46 10.67 3.55 26.49
C ASP A 46 10.78 4.68 25.46
N LEU A 47 10.66 4.37 24.16
CA LEU A 47 10.62 5.40 23.12
C LEU A 47 9.44 6.35 23.30
N LEU A 48 8.28 5.85 23.67
CA LEU A 48 7.08 6.67 23.89
C LEU A 48 7.14 7.45 25.19
N VAL A 49 7.69 6.84 26.25
CA VAL A 49 7.94 7.54 27.51
C VAL A 49 8.97 8.64 27.28
N LYS A 50 10.02 8.41 26.48
CA LYS A 50 10.99 9.44 26.09
C LYS A 50 10.36 10.54 25.25
N ASP A 51 9.52 10.23 24.27
CA ASP A 51 8.77 11.24 23.51
C ASP A 51 7.91 12.11 24.45
N ARG A 52 7.23 11.48 25.43
CA ARG A 52 6.45 12.20 26.44
C ARG A 52 7.32 12.96 27.45
N ALA A 53 8.47 12.43 27.84
CA ALA A 53 9.31 13.00 28.90
C ALA A 53 10.24 14.11 28.37
N TRP A 54 10.76 13.96 27.14
CA TRP A 54 11.59 14.96 26.48
C TRP A 54 10.75 16.00 25.74
N GLY A 55 9.54 15.65 25.31
CA GLY A 55 8.58 16.57 24.74
C GLY A 55 7.25 16.63 25.53
N GLY A 56 7.26 16.86 26.83
CA GLY A 56 5.97 16.83 27.53
C GLY A 56 5.97 16.88 29.02
N ASP A 57 6.53 17.95 29.60
CA ASP A 57 5.98 18.40 30.89
C ASP A 57 4.84 19.38 30.60
N GLU A 58 3.60 18.93 30.80
CA GLU A 58 2.37 19.73 30.67
C GLU A 58 2.43 20.99 31.56
N LYS A 59 3.23 20.96 32.64
CA LYS A 59 3.44 22.11 33.54
C LYS A 59 4.43 23.14 32.99
N LEU A 60 5.19 22.82 31.94
CA LEU A 60 6.19 23.71 31.32
C LEU A 60 5.89 24.05 29.85
N GLY A 61 4.82 23.51 29.26
CA GLY A 61 4.40 23.83 27.88
C GLY A 61 5.32 23.29 26.77
N ILE A 62 6.11 22.26 27.07
CA ILE A 62 7.00 21.60 26.11
C ILE A 62 6.21 20.47 25.42
N VAL A 63 6.20 20.44 24.09
CA VAL A 63 5.31 19.59 23.27
C VAL A 63 6.07 18.38 22.69
N GLY A 64 5.39 17.22 22.58
CA GLY A 64 5.97 15.93 22.17
C GLY A 64 6.44 15.96 20.74
N ASP A 65 7.44 15.18 20.33
CA ASP A 65 7.83 15.13 18.91
C ASP A 65 6.67 14.62 18.04
N ILE A 66 5.86 13.70 18.57
CA ILE A 66 4.61 13.23 17.95
C ILE A 66 3.59 14.38 17.82
N GLU A 67 3.50 15.27 18.81
CA GLU A 67 2.54 16.37 18.82
C GLU A 67 3.02 17.55 17.97
N ILE A 68 4.32 17.83 17.95
CA ILE A 68 4.97 18.71 16.99
C ILE A 68 4.66 18.24 15.58
N TYR A 69 4.86 16.95 15.27
CA TYR A 69 4.52 16.38 13.96
C TYR A 69 3.06 16.59 13.58
N LYS A 70 2.12 16.34 14.51
CA LYS A 70 0.69 16.63 14.28
C LYS A 70 0.44 18.11 14.01
N GLY A 71 1.07 19.00 14.78
CA GLY A 71 0.99 20.44 14.58
C GLY A 71 1.55 20.89 13.23
N MET A 72 2.65 20.29 12.76
CA MET A 72 3.19 20.55 11.42
C MET A 72 2.19 20.12 10.33
N LEU A 73 1.59 18.93 10.46
CA LEU A 73 0.55 18.44 9.53
C LEU A 73 -0.67 19.35 9.50
N ASP A 74 -1.16 19.79 10.66
CA ASP A 74 -2.33 20.67 10.73
C ASP A 74 -2.03 22.03 10.09
N LYS A 75 -0.85 22.60 10.35
CA LYS A 75 -0.38 23.83 9.70
C LYS A 75 -0.25 23.66 8.19
N TYR A 76 0.33 22.54 7.74
CA TYR A 76 0.45 22.22 6.32
C TYR A 76 -0.93 22.11 5.65
N ASN A 77 -1.86 21.37 6.25
CA ASN A 77 -3.22 21.21 5.74
C ASN A 77 -4.00 22.54 5.71
N GLN A 78 -3.79 23.42 6.69
CA GLN A 78 -4.39 24.76 6.69
C GLN A 78 -3.82 25.62 5.56
N ARG A 79 -2.49 25.65 5.39
CA ARG A 79 -1.82 26.42 4.33
C ARG A 79 -2.18 25.90 2.94
N LEU A 80 -2.32 24.59 2.77
CA LEU A 80 -2.77 23.97 1.53
C LEU A 80 -4.17 24.46 1.13
N LYS A 81 -5.06 24.69 2.09
CA LYS A 81 -6.42 25.21 1.84
C LYS A 81 -6.45 26.71 1.56
N SER A 82 -5.55 27.50 2.14
CA SER A 82 -5.49 28.95 1.94
C SER A 82 -4.68 29.39 0.71
N SER A 83 -3.78 28.53 0.24
CA SER A 83 -2.84 28.82 -0.85
C SER A 83 -3.54 29.09 -2.18
N LYS A 84 -3.39 30.29 -2.73
CA LYS A 84 -3.88 30.67 -4.08
C LYS A 84 -2.77 31.11 -5.03
N ILE A 85 -1.54 31.29 -4.55
CA ILE A 85 -0.44 31.91 -5.31
C ILE A 85 0.75 30.93 -5.44
N GLU A 86 1.45 30.96 -6.58
CA GLU A 86 2.57 30.06 -6.93
C GLU A 86 3.72 30.06 -5.91
N PHE A 87 4.12 31.23 -5.39
CA PHE A 87 5.19 31.37 -4.38
C PHE A 87 4.86 30.65 -3.05
N GLU A 88 3.57 30.52 -2.70
CA GLU A 88 3.13 29.77 -1.52
C GLU A 88 3.32 28.25 -1.71
N ARG A 89 3.39 27.77 -2.96
CA ARG A 89 3.58 26.34 -3.28
C ARG A 89 4.99 25.86 -3.00
N GLU A 90 6.02 26.68 -3.26
CA GLU A 90 7.42 26.35 -2.95
C GLU A 90 7.64 26.20 -1.43
N HIS A 91 6.98 27.06 -0.63
CA HIS A 91 7.01 26.96 0.83
C HIS A 91 6.25 25.74 1.37
N LEU A 92 5.20 25.30 0.64
CA LEU A 92 4.49 24.06 0.96
C LEU A 92 5.35 22.83 0.70
N GLU A 93 6.11 22.80 -0.40
CA GLU A 93 7.02 21.68 -0.69
C GLU A 93 8.10 21.54 0.38
N LYS A 94 8.72 22.65 0.80
CA LYS A 94 9.67 22.62 1.91
C LYS A 94 9.02 22.15 3.22
N SER A 95 7.84 22.70 3.55
CA SER A 95 7.10 22.28 4.75
C SER A 95 6.75 20.78 4.69
N TRP A 96 6.45 20.25 3.51
CA TRP A 96 6.20 18.84 3.30
C TRP A 96 7.47 18.00 3.51
N SER A 97 8.62 18.44 2.98
CA SER A 97 9.92 17.80 3.22
C SER A 97 10.23 17.71 4.71
N ASP A 98 10.07 18.81 5.46
CA ASP A 98 10.31 18.84 6.91
C ASP A 98 9.38 17.86 7.66
N ILE A 99 8.12 17.75 7.23
CA ILE A 99 7.14 16.78 7.75
C ILE A 99 7.59 15.34 7.47
N GLN A 100 8.09 15.05 6.26
CA GLN A 100 8.61 13.72 5.91
C GLN A 100 9.86 13.37 6.72
N GLU A 101 10.75 14.33 6.94
CA GLU A 101 11.93 14.14 7.77
C GLU A 101 11.54 13.84 9.22
N LYS A 102 10.62 14.63 9.79
CA LYS A 102 10.12 14.39 11.16
C LYS A 102 9.40 13.04 11.27
N TYR A 103 8.62 12.65 10.25
CA TYR A 103 8.02 11.33 10.19
C TYR A 103 9.09 10.23 10.23
N LYS A 104 10.14 10.34 9.42
CA LYS A 104 11.25 9.38 9.38
C LYS A 104 12.00 9.30 10.71
N GLN A 105 12.21 10.43 11.38
CA GLN A 105 12.81 10.47 12.72
C GLN A 105 11.95 9.74 13.76
N LEU A 106 10.61 9.84 13.66
CA LEU A 106 9.67 9.18 14.55
C LEU A 106 9.50 7.68 14.27
N THR A 107 9.49 7.28 12.99
CA THR A 107 9.28 5.86 12.63
C THR A 107 10.55 5.06 12.57
N GLY A 108 11.70 5.67 12.28
CA GLY A 108 12.99 4.98 12.18
C GLY A 108 13.30 4.06 13.36
N PRO A 109 13.26 4.55 14.62
CA PRO A 109 13.48 3.71 15.80
C PRO A 109 12.45 2.57 15.95
N VAL A 110 11.20 2.80 15.54
CA VAL A 110 10.14 1.77 15.57
C VAL A 110 10.38 0.69 14.50
N ASP A 111 10.85 1.10 13.33
CA ASP A 111 11.24 0.20 12.24
C ASP A 111 12.50 -0.60 12.62
N GLU A 112 13.44 0.01 13.33
CA GLU A 112 14.62 -0.65 13.88
C GLU A 112 14.24 -1.73 14.91
N ILE A 113 13.38 -1.42 15.88
CA ILE A 113 12.83 -2.40 16.85
C ILE A 113 12.21 -3.60 16.13
N THR A 114 11.42 -3.33 15.10
CA THR A 114 10.79 -4.38 14.30
C THR A 114 11.85 -5.22 13.56
N THR A 115 12.85 -4.56 12.98
CA THR A 115 13.93 -5.22 12.22
C THR A 115 14.83 -6.06 13.15
N GLU A 116 15.14 -5.57 14.34
CA GLU A 116 15.86 -6.31 15.37
C GLU A 116 15.08 -7.55 15.80
N LEU A 117 13.78 -7.42 16.10
CA LEU A 117 12.93 -8.57 16.44
C LEU A 117 12.99 -9.64 15.33
N GLN A 118 12.85 -9.23 14.07
CA GLN A 118 12.89 -10.14 12.93
C GLN A 118 14.26 -10.81 12.79
N THR A 119 15.33 -10.06 13.02
CA THR A 119 16.71 -10.55 12.93
C THR A 119 16.99 -11.58 14.01
N GLU A 120 16.65 -11.27 15.26
CA GLU A 120 16.79 -12.20 16.39
C GLU A 120 15.91 -13.44 16.21
N ALA A 121 14.67 -13.26 15.76
CA ALA A 121 13.77 -14.38 15.47
C ALA A 121 14.34 -15.32 14.39
N ARG A 122 14.93 -14.78 13.32
CA ARG A 122 15.57 -15.60 12.26
C ARG A 122 16.78 -16.37 12.77
N LYS A 123 17.58 -15.80 13.67
CA LYS A 123 18.73 -16.49 14.30
C LYS A 123 18.30 -17.71 15.12
N LEU A 124 17.06 -17.75 15.60
CA LEU A 124 16.53 -18.89 16.35
C LEU A 124 16.19 -20.07 15.45
N LEU A 125 16.01 -19.89 14.15
CA LEU A 125 15.54 -20.94 13.23
C LEU A 125 16.63 -21.95 12.90
N SER A 126 16.25 -23.23 12.82
CA SER A 126 17.12 -24.27 12.28
C SER A 126 17.21 -24.21 10.75
N PHE A 127 18.22 -24.86 10.19
CA PHE A 127 18.39 -24.92 8.74
C PHE A 127 17.17 -25.50 8.01
N ASP A 128 16.53 -26.52 8.57
CA ASP A 128 15.32 -27.11 7.98
C ASP A 128 14.09 -26.20 8.09
N GLN A 129 14.03 -25.35 9.12
CA GLN A 129 12.95 -24.36 9.25
C GLN A 129 13.12 -23.23 8.22
N LEU A 130 14.35 -22.78 7.94
CA LEU A 130 14.63 -21.76 6.93
C LEU A 130 14.25 -22.21 5.50
N ARG A 131 14.30 -23.52 5.23
CA ARG A 131 13.88 -24.08 3.94
C ARG A 131 12.39 -23.88 3.62
N LYS A 132 11.53 -23.64 4.63
CA LYS A 132 10.10 -23.34 4.41
C LYS A 132 9.86 -22.02 3.65
N GLY A 133 10.90 -21.18 3.53
CA GLY A 133 10.82 -19.92 2.80
C GLY A 133 10.46 -18.75 3.69
N SER A 134 10.12 -17.62 3.05
CA SER A 134 9.82 -16.37 3.76
C SER A 134 8.46 -16.42 4.45
N LEU A 135 8.38 -15.75 5.60
CA LEU A 135 7.12 -15.55 6.32
C LEU A 135 6.05 -14.90 5.42
N PRO A 136 4.82 -15.45 5.40
CA PRO A 136 3.73 -14.81 4.70
C PRO A 136 3.43 -13.46 5.35
N GLN A 137 3.23 -12.42 4.54
CA GLN A 137 2.89 -11.11 5.05
C GLN A 137 1.53 -11.16 5.76
N LEU A 138 1.42 -10.48 6.91
CA LEU A 138 0.13 -10.31 7.57
C LEU A 138 -0.84 -9.57 6.62
N PRO A 139 -2.12 -9.98 6.55
CA PRO A 139 -3.08 -9.35 5.66
C PRO A 139 -3.24 -7.87 6.05
N ARG A 140 -2.69 -6.98 5.22
CA ARG A 140 -2.88 -5.53 5.34
C ARG A 140 -4.04 -5.13 4.44
N LYS A 141 -4.70 -4.01 4.76
CA LYS A 141 -5.79 -3.46 3.91
C LYS A 141 -5.36 -3.30 2.45
N ILE A 142 -4.10 -2.94 2.23
CA ILE A 142 -3.49 -2.79 0.91
C ILE A 142 -3.49 -4.13 0.16
N THR A 143 -3.19 -5.25 0.83
CA THR A 143 -3.19 -6.59 0.21
C THR A 143 -4.56 -6.98 -0.35
N SER A 144 -5.65 -6.62 0.32
CA SER A 144 -7.01 -6.86 -0.22
C SER A 144 -7.27 -6.05 -1.49
N ILE A 145 -6.80 -4.80 -1.53
CA ILE A 145 -6.93 -3.91 -2.70
C ILE A 145 -6.07 -4.41 -3.85
N ASP A 146 -4.84 -4.85 -3.56
CA ASP A 146 -3.93 -5.45 -4.55
C ASP A 146 -4.58 -6.69 -5.18
N MET A 147 -5.14 -7.57 -4.34
CA MET A 147 -5.83 -8.78 -4.80
C MET A 147 -7.05 -8.44 -5.67
N GLN A 148 -7.87 -7.47 -5.27
CA GLN A 148 -9.01 -7.00 -6.07
C GLN A 148 -8.56 -6.44 -7.42
N SER A 149 -7.49 -5.63 -7.43
CA SER A 149 -6.93 -5.04 -8.65
C SER A 149 -6.37 -6.12 -9.59
N MET A 150 -5.67 -7.11 -9.04
CA MET A 150 -5.16 -8.27 -9.80
C MET A 150 -6.29 -9.06 -10.46
N TRP A 151 -7.34 -9.41 -9.70
CA TRP A 151 -8.49 -10.13 -10.25
C TRP A 151 -9.26 -9.30 -11.27
N ALA A 152 -9.47 -8.01 -11.01
CA ALA A 152 -10.15 -7.14 -11.95
C ALA A 152 -9.41 -7.07 -13.29
N LEU A 153 -8.10 -6.84 -13.28
CA LEU A 153 -7.26 -6.83 -14.49
C LEU A 153 -7.26 -8.19 -15.20
N THR A 154 -7.11 -9.28 -14.44
CA THR A 154 -7.06 -10.63 -15.01
C THR A 154 -8.38 -11.03 -15.66
N ILE A 155 -9.51 -10.72 -15.01
CA ILE A 155 -10.84 -11.05 -15.53
C ILE A 155 -11.14 -10.18 -16.74
N LEU A 156 -10.95 -8.85 -16.66
CA LEU A 156 -11.25 -7.95 -17.78
C LEU A 156 -10.35 -8.24 -19.00
N GLY A 157 -9.05 -8.46 -18.77
CA GLY A 157 -8.11 -8.85 -19.83
C GLY A 157 -8.44 -10.23 -20.41
N GLY A 158 -8.77 -11.21 -19.55
CA GLY A 158 -9.19 -12.55 -19.99
C GLY A 158 -10.47 -12.52 -20.82
N LEU A 159 -11.47 -11.75 -20.40
CA LEU A 159 -12.72 -11.56 -21.16
C LEU A 159 -12.46 -10.87 -22.51
N LEU A 160 -11.53 -9.92 -22.57
CA LEU A 160 -11.14 -9.25 -23.81
C LEU A 160 -10.48 -10.23 -24.78
N ILE A 161 -9.54 -11.06 -24.29
CA ILE A 161 -8.85 -12.09 -25.09
C ILE A 161 -9.83 -13.14 -25.61
N LEU A 162 -10.74 -13.62 -24.76
CA LEU A 162 -11.79 -14.57 -25.15
C LEU A 162 -12.84 -13.92 -26.06
N GLY A 163 -12.91 -12.59 -26.12
CA GLY A 163 -13.94 -11.86 -26.84
C GLY A 163 -15.34 -12.06 -26.27
N LEU A 164 -15.46 -12.19 -24.93
CA LEU A 164 -16.72 -12.29 -24.21
C LEU A 164 -17.07 -10.92 -23.61
N PHE A 165 -18.30 -10.46 -23.84
CA PHE A 165 -18.76 -9.12 -23.42
C PHE A 165 -17.78 -7.99 -23.82
N THR A 166 -17.20 -8.06 -25.02
CA THR A 166 -16.02 -7.25 -25.44
C THR A 166 -16.18 -5.76 -25.15
N ARG A 167 -17.38 -5.19 -25.36
CA ARG A 167 -17.64 -3.76 -25.08
C ARG A 167 -17.58 -3.44 -23.58
N LEU A 168 -18.22 -4.26 -22.74
CA LEU A 168 -18.23 -4.06 -21.30
C LEU A 168 -16.83 -4.29 -20.71
N SER A 169 -16.14 -5.33 -21.16
CA SER A 169 -14.78 -5.65 -20.72
C SER A 169 -13.78 -4.55 -21.12
N ALA A 170 -13.89 -4.01 -22.34
CA ALA A 170 -13.06 -2.91 -22.82
C ALA A 170 -13.32 -1.60 -22.05
N LEU A 171 -14.60 -1.26 -21.80
CA LEU A 171 -14.95 -0.09 -20.97
C LEU A 171 -14.50 -0.25 -19.52
N GLY A 172 -14.67 -1.45 -18.95
CA GLY A 172 -14.22 -1.76 -17.59
C GLY A 172 -12.70 -1.67 -17.45
N ALA A 173 -11.96 -2.22 -18.41
CA ALA A 173 -10.50 -2.14 -18.44
C ALA A 173 -10.02 -0.70 -18.62
N ALA A 174 -10.63 0.06 -19.54
CA ALA A 174 -10.32 1.47 -19.75
C ALA A 174 -10.58 2.28 -18.48
N GLY A 175 -11.72 2.08 -17.83
CA GLY A 175 -12.07 2.74 -16.58
C GLY A 175 -11.10 2.42 -15.44
N LEU A 176 -10.70 1.15 -15.29
CA LEU A 176 -9.76 0.72 -14.24
C LEU A 176 -8.37 1.33 -14.44
N ILE A 177 -7.82 1.28 -15.65
CA ILE A 177 -6.50 1.86 -15.96
C ILE A 177 -6.55 3.39 -15.83
N PHE A 178 -7.63 4.02 -16.28
CA PHE A 178 -7.84 5.45 -16.13
C PHE A 178 -7.92 5.87 -14.65
N LEU A 179 -8.53 5.06 -13.79
CA LEU A 179 -8.56 5.31 -12.35
C LEU A 179 -7.15 5.28 -11.74
N PHE A 180 -6.29 4.35 -12.18
CA PHE A 180 -4.88 4.32 -11.75
C PHE A 180 -4.11 5.55 -12.22
N TYR A 181 -4.37 6.03 -13.44
CA TYR A 181 -3.79 7.28 -13.92
C TYR A 181 -4.23 8.49 -13.09
N LEU A 182 -5.51 8.57 -12.72
CA LEU A 182 -6.05 9.64 -11.88
C LEU A 182 -5.58 9.59 -10.42
N ALA A 183 -5.26 8.41 -9.90
CA ALA A 183 -4.77 8.26 -8.53
C ALA A 183 -3.38 8.88 -8.34
N MET A 184 -2.54 8.89 -9.38
CA MET A 184 -1.21 9.49 -9.37
C MET A 184 -0.87 10.08 -10.73
N PRO A 185 -1.47 11.24 -11.10
CA PRO A 185 -1.25 11.84 -12.40
C PRO A 185 0.18 12.43 -12.47
N PRO A 186 0.87 12.32 -13.60
CA PRO A 186 2.24 12.79 -13.77
C PRO A 186 2.31 14.33 -13.91
N TRP A 187 1.55 15.11 -13.13
CA TRP A 187 1.44 16.57 -13.24
C TRP A 187 2.71 17.32 -12.77
N PRO A 188 3.02 18.50 -13.36
CA PRO A 188 4.13 19.31 -12.86
C PRO A 188 3.84 19.73 -11.39
N GLY A 189 4.82 19.52 -10.52
CA GLY A 189 4.71 19.84 -9.08
C GLY A 189 4.07 18.75 -8.21
N VAL A 190 3.85 17.53 -8.74
CA VAL A 190 3.55 16.32 -7.94
C VAL A 190 4.83 15.49 -7.85
N PRO A 191 5.16 14.88 -6.69
CA PRO A 191 6.32 13.99 -6.60
C PRO A 191 6.22 12.89 -7.66
N GLU A 192 7.28 12.76 -8.46
CA GLU A 192 7.34 11.77 -9.53
C GLU A 192 7.11 10.37 -8.96
N ALA A 193 6.20 9.60 -9.58
CA ALA A 193 6.05 8.22 -9.18
C ALA A 193 7.34 7.44 -9.54
N PRO A 194 7.75 6.49 -8.70
CA PRO A 194 8.93 5.67 -8.99
C PRO A 194 8.67 4.84 -10.26
N GLY A 195 9.34 5.19 -11.36
CA GLY A 195 9.26 4.47 -12.63
C GLY A 195 9.87 5.24 -13.80
N PRO A 196 10.44 4.57 -14.81
CA PRO A 196 11.19 5.23 -15.88
C PRO A 196 10.34 6.05 -16.88
N GLU A 197 9.01 6.04 -16.81
CA GLU A 197 8.15 6.56 -17.89
C GLU A 197 6.92 7.36 -17.40
N HIS A 198 7.16 8.44 -16.66
CA HIS A 198 6.12 9.42 -16.30
C HIS A 198 6.14 10.65 -17.22
N SER A 199 5.78 10.47 -18.49
CA SER A 199 5.56 11.60 -19.39
C SER A 199 4.16 12.21 -19.22
N LEU A 200 4.09 13.54 -19.15
CA LEU A 200 2.88 14.34 -18.96
C LEU A 200 1.84 14.21 -20.08
N ILE A 201 2.32 14.17 -21.33
CA ILE A 201 1.48 14.35 -22.53
C ILE A 201 1.19 13.00 -23.20
N VAL A 202 2.18 12.10 -23.24
CA VAL A 202 2.04 10.77 -23.84
C VAL A 202 2.52 9.74 -22.83
N ASN A 203 1.57 9.17 -22.08
CA ASN A 203 1.82 8.09 -21.12
C ASN A 203 1.26 6.78 -21.69
N LYS A 204 1.96 5.66 -21.49
CA LYS A 204 1.49 4.32 -21.87
C LYS A 204 0.08 4.02 -21.36
N ASN A 205 -0.24 4.42 -20.14
CA ASN A 205 -1.55 4.21 -19.54
C ASN A 205 -2.66 4.95 -20.32
N LEU A 206 -2.40 6.17 -20.80
CA LEU A 206 -3.36 6.93 -21.60
C LEU A 206 -3.53 6.34 -23.00
N VAL A 207 -2.43 5.91 -23.62
CA VAL A 207 -2.47 5.22 -24.93
C VAL A 207 -3.27 3.93 -24.82
N GLU A 208 -3.11 3.18 -23.73
CA GLU A 208 -3.87 1.95 -23.47
C GLU A 208 -5.36 2.22 -23.25
N VAL A 209 -5.72 3.26 -22.50
CA VAL A 209 -7.11 3.71 -22.35
C VAL A 209 -7.73 4.07 -23.70
N LEU A 210 -7.02 4.84 -24.54
CA LEU A 210 -7.51 5.20 -25.89
C LEU A 210 -7.68 3.97 -26.78
N ALA A 211 -6.76 3.01 -26.72
CA ALA A 211 -6.85 1.75 -27.47
C ALA A 211 -8.07 0.92 -27.02
N LEU A 212 -8.32 0.81 -25.71
CA LEU A 212 -9.47 0.11 -25.16
C LEU A 212 -10.80 0.80 -25.52
N LEU A 213 -10.84 2.13 -25.50
CA LEU A 213 -12.01 2.89 -25.96
C LEU A 213 -12.27 2.70 -27.46
N ALA A 214 -11.22 2.64 -28.28
CA ALA A 214 -11.36 2.31 -29.69
C ALA A 214 -11.93 0.89 -29.90
N ILE A 215 -11.45 -0.10 -29.13
CA ILE A 215 -11.99 -1.47 -29.13
C ILE A 215 -13.46 -1.49 -28.70
N ALA A 216 -13.85 -0.69 -27.70
CA ALA A 216 -15.22 -0.58 -27.23
C ALA A 216 -16.16 0.08 -28.28
N ALA A 217 -15.66 1.07 -29.02
CA ALA A 217 -16.41 1.77 -30.07
C ALA A 217 -16.62 0.91 -31.32
N LEU A 218 -15.68 0.02 -31.64
CA LEU A 218 -15.77 -0.87 -32.79
C LEU A 218 -16.56 -2.15 -32.45
N PRO A 219 -17.34 -2.72 -33.41
CA PRO A 219 -18.07 -3.98 -33.20
C PRO A 219 -17.15 -5.22 -33.26
N THR A 220 -15.95 -5.14 -32.70
CA THR A 220 -14.90 -6.19 -32.75
C THR A 220 -15.38 -7.52 -32.15
N GLY A 221 -16.14 -7.48 -31.06
CA GLY A 221 -16.71 -8.67 -30.43
C GLY A 221 -17.64 -9.49 -31.32
N ARG A 222 -18.28 -8.86 -32.31
CA ARG A 222 -19.20 -9.52 -33.25
C ARG A 222 -18.49 -10.17 -34.44
N TRP A 223 -17.23 -9.80 -34.69
CA TRP A 223 -16.42 -10.31 -35.80
C TRP A 223 -15.40 -11.34 -35.36
N LEU A 224 -14.79 -11.17 -34.18
CA LEU A 224 -13.67 -11.99 -33.71
C LEU A 224 -13.89 -12.65 -32.33
N GLY A 225 -14.98 -12.32 -31.62
CA GLY A 225 -15.21 -12.79 -30.25
C GLY A 225 -16.17 -13.97 -30.11
N LEU A 226 -16.07 -14.68 -28.98
CA LEU A 226 -17.07 -15.69 -28.57
C LEU A 226 -18.50 -15.12 -28.47
N ASP A 227 -18.64 -13.79 -28.31
CA ASP A 227 -19.92 -13.09 -28.31
C ASP A 227 -20.75 -13.36 -29.59
N ALA A 228 -20.08 -13.47 -30.75
CA ALA A 228 -20.74 -13.84 -32.01
C ALA A 228 -21.27 -15.29 -32.00
N TRP A 229 -20.56 -16.20 -31.34
CA TRP A 229 -20.91 -17.61 -31.24
C TRP A 229 -22.10 -17.84 -30.30
N ILE A 230 -22.10 -17.16 -29.14
CA ILE A 230 -23.20 -17.18 -28.17
C ILE A 230 -24.48 -16.60 -28.79
N HIS A 231 -24.39 -15.45 -29.46
CA HIS A 231 -25.53 -14.85 -30.15
C HIS A 231 -26.09 -15.78 -31.25
N ARG A 232 -25.23 -16.54 -31.95
CA ARG A 232 -25.66 -17.47 -33.01
C ARG A 232 -26.34 -18.73 -32.46
N PHE A 233 -25.88 -19.29 -31.34
CA PHE A 233 -26.44 -20.52 -30.78
C PHE A 233 -27.67 -20.28 -29.90
N ILE A 234 -27.69 -19.22 -29.09
CA ILE A 234 -28.77 -19.01 -28.11
C ILE A 234 -30.01 -18.34 -28.74
N LEU A 235 -29.84 -17.42 -29.71
CA LEU A 235 -30.97 -16.68 -30.29
C LEU A 235 -31.59 -17.36 -31.52
N ARG A 236 -30.96 -18.39 -32.11
CA ARG A 236 -31.57 -19.22 -33.18
C ARG A 236 -32.45 -20.36 -32.66
N GLY A 237 -32.39 -20.68 -31.36
CA GLY A 237 -33.22 -21.74 -30.76
C GLY A 237 -34.66 -21.35 -30.44
N LYS A 238 -35.09 -20.10 -30.74
CA LYS A 238 -36.44 -19.58 -30.46
C LYS A 238 -37.31 -19.38 -31.72
N SER A 239 -36.99 -20.03 -32.83
CA SER A 239 -37.90 -20.11 -33.99
C SER A 239 -38.32 -21.55 -34.25
N VAL A 240 -39.30 -22.02 -33.47
CA VAL A 240 -40.28 -23.05 -33.87
C VAL A 240 -41.64 -22.53 -33.42
#